data_AF-A0A2A4Y1X3-F1
#
_entry.id   AF-A0A2A4Y1X3-F1
#
_cell.length_a   1.000
_cell.length_b   1.000
_cell.length_c   1.000
_cell.angle_alpha   90.00
_cell.angle_beta   90.00
_cell.angle_gamma   90.00
#
_symmetry.space_group_name_H-M   'P 1'
#
loop_
_entity.id
_entity.type
_entity.pdbx_description
1 polymer ?
#
loop_
_entity_poly.entity_id
_entity_poly.type
_entity_poly.pdbx_seq_one_letter_code
_entity_poly.pdbx_strand_id
1 'polypeptide(L)' 'MLLFFHGVGWVQDDLDTHDGLCGKLAKWGSCIVVAVDYGLAPENKFPAGVNDAIVAYQWACKNAS' A
#
# COMPACT_ATOMS: atom_id res chain seq x y z
N MET A 1 7.38 -0.99 11.54
CA MET A 1 6.55 -0.37 10.48
C MET A 1 5.89 -1.47 9.67
N LEU A 2 4.67 -1.25 9.21
CA LEU A 2 3.90 -2.13 8.33
C LEU A 2 3.69 -1.42 6.98
N LEU A 3 4.07 -2.07 5.88
CA LEU A 3 3.76 -1.61 4.53
C LEU A 3 2.48 -2.32 4.06
N PHE A 4 1.46 -1.56 3.68
CA PHE A 4 0.13 -2.06 3.34
C PHE A 4 -0.21 -1.77 1.88
N PHE A 5 -0.71 -2.79 1.18
CA PHE A 5 -1.22 -2.70 -0.18
C PHE A 5 -2.69 -3.09 -0.15
N HIS A 6 -3.58 -2.20 -0.58
CA HIS A 6 -5.02 -2.50 -0.64
C HIS A 6 -5.31 -3.59 -1.68
N GLY A 7 -6.46 -4.23 -1.53
CA GLY A 7 -6.84 -5.42 -2.31
C GLY A 7 -7.66 -5.10 -3.57
N VAL A 8 -8.53 -6.06 -3.92
CA VAL A 8 -9.52 -6.01 -5.01
C VAL A 8 -8.93 -6.00 -6.42
N GLY A 9 -8.04 -6.98 -6.64
CA GLY A 9 -7.69 -7.46 -7.97
C GLY A 9 -6.85 -6.49 -8.81
N TRP A 10 -6.16 -5.53 -8.17
CA TRP A 10 -5.40 -4.46 -8.84
C TRP A 10 -6.25 -3.53 -9.71
N VAL A 11 -7.57 -3.46 -9.45
CA VAL A 11 -8.53 -2.74 -10.31
C VAL A 11 -9.34 -1.70 -9.53
N GLN A 12 -9.55 -1.92 -8.23
CA GLN A 12 -10.47 -1.12 -7.42
C GLN A 12 -9.83 -0.74 -6.09
N ASP A 13 -10.56 0.14 -5.38
CA ASP A 13 -10.21 0.72 -4.09
C ASP A 13 -9.07 1.75 -4.14
N ASP A 14 -8.92 2.45 -3.02
CA ASP A 14 -7.94 3.52 -2.80
C ASP A 14 -7.60 3.61 -1.30
N LEU A 15 -6.90 4.68 -0.91
CA LEU A 15 -6.53 4.93 0.48
C LEU A 15 -7.75 5.12 1.40
N ASP A 16 -8.82 5.76 0.93
CA ASP A 16 -9.98 6.10 1.76
C ASP A 16 -10.78 4.85 2.13
N THR A 17 -10.91 3.90 1.20
CA THR A 17 -11.59 2.61 1.47
C THR A 17 -10.92 1.78 2.58
N HIS A 18 -9.62 1.97 2.82
CA HIS A 18 -8.83 1.19 3.76
C HIS A 18 -8.24 1.99 4.94
N ASP A 19 -8.48 3.30 5.04
CA ASP A 19 -7.96 4.16 6.11
C ASP A 19 -8.34 3.64 7.50
N GLY A 20 -9.61 3.29 7.69
CA GLY A 20 -10.09 2.74 8.97
C GLY A 20 -9.45 1.40 9.36
N LEU A 21 -9.06 0.57 8.38
CA LEU A 21 -8.30 -0.66 8.63
C LEU A 21 -6.85 -0.33 8.98
N CYS A 22 -6.21 0.57 8.23
CA CYS A 22 -4.84 1.02 8.46
C CYS A 22 -4.69 1.63 9.86
N GLY A 23 -5.62 2.46 10.30
CA GLY A 23 -5.63 3.02 11.66
C GLY A 23 -5.73 1.96 12.76
N LYS A 24 -6.56 0.92 12.56
CA LYS A 24 -6.65 -0.22 13.50
C LYS A 24 -5.34 -1.02 13.54
N LEU A 25 -4.75 -1.29 12.38
CA LEU A 25 -3.46 -1.99 12.28
C LEU A 25 -2.34 -1.19 12.96
N ALA A 26 -2.29 0.12 12.76
CA ALA A 26 -1.32 1.00 13.42
C ALA A 26 -1.48 0.96 14.94
N LYS A 27 -2.72 1.09 15.42
CA LYS A 27 -3.04 1.10 16.85
C LYS A 27 -2.74 -0.25 17.51
N TRP A 28 -3.17 -1.37 16.92
CA TRP A 28 -3.01 -2.70 17.52
C TRP A 28 -1.60 -3.25 17.36
N GLY A 29 -0.96 -2.98 16.22
CA GLY A 29 0.42 -3.40 15.95
C GLY A 29 1.48 -2.51 16.60
N SER A 30 1.08 -1.41 17.26
CA SER A 30 1.99 -0.41 17.84
C SER A 30 3.09 0.00 16.85
N CYS A 31 2.71 0.22 15.59
CA CYS A 31 3.66 0.51 14.52
C CYS A 31 3.10 1.54 13.53
N ILE A 32 4.01 2.21 12.83
CA ILE A 32 3.66 3.06 11.69
C ILE A 32 3.14 2.16 10.56
N VAL A 33 1.99 2.52 9.98
CA VAL A 33 1.44 1.89 8.77
C VAL A 33 1.67 2.85 7.59
N VAL A 34 2.28 2.34 6.53
CA VAL A 34 2.44 3.03 5.25
C VAL A 34 1.53 2.34 4.24
N ALA A 35 0.41 2.98 3.90
CA ALA A 35 -0.49 2.49 2.85
C ALA A 35 -0.03 3.02 1.48
N VAL A 36 0.03 2.13 0.49
CA VAL A 36 0.52 2.45 -0.86
C VAL A 36 -0.65 2.52 -1.83
N ASP A 37 -0.81 3.67 -2.48
CA ASP A 37 -1.75 3.90 -3.57
C ASP A 37 -1.07 3.57 -4.90
N TYR A 38 -1.16 2.31 -5.31
CA TYR A 38 -0.46 1.79 -6.48
C TYR A 38 -1.31 1.94 -7.75
N GLY A 39 -0.66 1.95 -8.92
CA GLY A 39 -1.36 2.08 -10.20
C GLY A 39 -2.34 0.93 -10.44
N LEU A 40 -3.60 1.27 -10.73
CA LEU A 40 -4.68 0.31 -10.99
C LEU A 40 -4.89 0.05 -12.49
N ALA A 41 -5.29 -1.17 -12.80
CA ALA A 41 -5.82 -1.56 -14.09
C ALA A 41 -7.29 -1.09 -14.23
N PRO A 42 -7.77 -0.82 -15.46
CA PRO A 42 -7.11 -1.05 -16.75
C PRO A 42 -6.10 0.03 -17.19
N GLU A 43 -6.04 1.18 -16.51
CA GLU A 43 -5.20 2.33 -16.88
C GLU A 43 -3.71 1.98 -16.78
N ASN A 44 -3.34 1.26 -15.72
CA ASN A 44 -1.99 0.80 -15.42
C ASN A 44 -1.98 -0.74 -15.40
N LYS A 45 -1.90 -1.33 -16.59
CA LYS A 45 -1.89 -2.79 -16.76
C LYS A 45 -0.69 -3.44 -16.07
N PHE A 46 -0.81 -4.73 -15.78
CA PHE A 46 0.32 -5.54 -15.33
C PHE A 46 1.56 -5.32 -16.22
N PRO A 47 2.76 -5.07 -15.64
CA PRO A 47 3.13 -5.20 -14.22
C PRO A 47 3.14 -3.90 -13.40
N ALA A 48 2.45 -2.83 -13.82
CA ALA A 48 2.59 -1.49 -13.22
C ALA A 48 2.41 -1.45 -11.68
N GLY A 49 1.25 -1.86 -11.15
CA GLY A 49 1.03 -1.87 -9.70
C GLY A 49 2.00 -2.77 -8.92
N VAL A 50 2.52 -3.83 -9.53
CA VAL A 50 3.56 -4.69 -8.93
C VAL A 50 4.90 -3.94 -8.83
N ASN A 51 5.26 -3.19 -9.88
CA ASN A 51 6.45 -2.35 -9.87
C ASN A 51 6.33 -1.25 -8.81
N ASP A 52 5.16 -0.62 -8.68
CA ASP A 52 4.90 0.38 -7.64
C ASP A 52 5.08 -0.22 -6.23
N ALA A 53 4.59 -1.44 -6.02
CA ALA A 53 4.79 -2.14 -4.75
C ALA A 53 6.26 -2.40 -4.41
N ILE A 54 7.06 -2.79 -5.41
CA ILE A 54 8.51 -2.98 -5.25
C ILE A 54 9.20 -1.65 -4.94
N VAL A 55 8.86 -0.58 -5.66
CA VAL A 55 9.42 0.75 -5.42
C VAL A 55 9.07 1.25 -4.02
N ALA A 56 7.82 1.10 -3.60
CA ALA A 56 7.38 1.49 -2.26
C ALA A 56 8.12 0.70 -1.16
N TYR A 57 8.34 -0.61 -1.36
CA TYR A 57 9.13 -1.44 -0.46
C TYR A 57 10.59 -0.97 -0.37
N GLN A 58 11.23 -0.72 -1.51
CA GLN A 58 12.61 -0.20 -1.52
C GLN A 58 12.73 1.16 -0.84
N TRP A 59 11.76 2.05 -1.07
CA TRP A 59 11.68 3.33 -0.36
C TRP A 59 11.54 3.12 1.15
N ALA A 60 10.65 2.23 1.58
CA ALA A 60 10.44 1.90 2.99
C ALA A 60 11.73 1.40 3.65
N CYS A 61 12.44 0.45 3.02
CA CYS A 61 13.73 -0.06 3.54
C CYS A 61 14.80 1.02 3.65
N LYS A 62 14.78 2.04 2.77
CA LYS A 62 15.78 3.11 2.76
C LYS A 62 15.49 4.24 3.76
N ASN A 63 14.21 4.51 4.05
CA ASN A 63 13.79 5.73 4.75
C ASN A 63 13.16 5.48 6.12
N ALA A 64 12.73 4.25 6.42
CA ALA A 64 12.18 3.90 7.72
C ALA A 64 13.28 3.33 8.64
N SER A 65 14.00 4.24 9.29
CA SER A 65 14.95 3.96 10.38
C SER A 65 14.32 4.12 11.75
#